data_AF-A0A8T5GI96-F1
#
_entry.id   AF-A0A8T5GI96-F1
#
_cell.length_a   1.000
_cell.length_b   1.000
_cell.length_c   1.000
_cell.angle_alpha   90.00
_cell.angle_beta   90.00
_cell.angle_gamma   90.00
#
_symmetry.space_group_name_H-M   'P 1'
#
loop_
_entity.id
_entity.type
_entity.pdbx_description
1 polymer ?
#
loop_
_entity_poly.entity_id
_entity_poly.type
_entity_poly.pdbx_seq_one_letter_code
_entity_poly.pdbx_strand_id
1 'polypeptide(L)'
;MVNGTTSCTGENGDGTMQYNITAYVGDDHQHPDALGIPTLSFMDPQYGEKVPGTFGEYWHTMEDTPDKVSEESLGAVGRLVELGLRSGAFVIYEEEQNQLVDEDTTGDEVEESNDASEPVSRSLTGLVILAGLSLFAIVGLIVFAEWKLKR
;
A
#
# COMPACT_ATOMS: atom_id res chain seq x y z
N MET A 1 3.37 20.50 4.15
CA MET A 1 1.92 20.84 4.12
C MET A 1 1.39 20.72 2.69
N VAL A 2 0.09 20.51 2.50
CA VAL A 2 -0.49 20.32 1.15
C VAL A 2 -0.41 21.62 0.37
N ASN A 3 -0.01 21.56 -0.90
CA ASN A 3 0.11 22.77 -1.72
C ASN A 3 -1.24 23.52 -1.79
N GLY A 4 -1.20 24.84 -1.63
CA GLY A 4 -2.41 25.69 -1.64
C GLY A 4 -3.24 25.67 -0.36
N THR A 5 -2.80 24.98 0.69
CA THR A 5 -3.41 25.04 2.02
C THR A 5 -2.58 25.89 2.97
N THR A 6 -3.22 26.62 3.88
CA THR A 6 -2.53 27.42 4.89
C THR A 6 -2.41 26.60 6.18
N SER A 7 -1.21 26.60 6.78
CA SER A 7 -0.94 25.96 8.07
C SER A 7 -1.63 26.67 9.23
N CYS A 8 -1.64 26.02 10.40
CA CYS A 8 -2.13 26.63 11.64
C CYS A 8 -1.36 27.90 12.03
N THR A 9 -0.15 28.11 11.51
CA THR A 9 0.69 29.29 11.73
C THR A 9 0.52 30.36 10.65
N GLY A 10 -0.35 30.15 9.66
CA GLY A 10 -0.58 31.09 8.57
C GLY A 10 0.37 30.94 7.39
N GLU A 11 1.22 29.91 7.38
CA GLU A 11 2.19 29.66 6.31
C GLU A 11 1.57 28.82 5.19
N ASN A 12 1.87 29.15 3.94
CA ASN A 12 1.40 28.35 2.81
C ASN A 12 2.11 27.00 2.78
N GLY A 13 1.38 25.95 2.42
CA GLY A 13 1.93 24.62 2.29
C GLY A 13 2.89 24.50 1.12
N ASP A 14 4.05 23.92 1.41
CA ASP A 14 5.16 23.66 0.49
C ASP A 14 4.90 22.52 -0.52
N GLY A 15 3.78 21.81 -0.41
CA GLY A 15 3.44 20.68 -1.27
C GLY A 15 4.07 19.35 -0.84
N THR A 16 4.74 19.30 0.30
CA THR A 16 5.41 18.08 0.80
C THR A 16 4.41 16.96 1.10
N MET A 17 3.18 17.29 1.53
CA MET A 17 2.11 16.30 1.73
C MET A 17 1.36 16.08 0.42
N GLN A 18 1.40 14.84 -0.08
CA GLN A 18 0.85 14.44 -1.37
C GLN A 18 -0.11 13.26 -1.18
N TYR A 19 -1.42 13.52 -1.21
CA TYR A 19 -2.45 12.46 -1.05
C TYR A 19 -2.71 11.66 -2.32
N ASN A 20 -2.27 12.15 -3.48
CA ASN A 20 -2.48 11.51 -4.77
C ASN A 20 -1.33 10.57 -5.19
N ILE A 21 -0.35 10.37 -4.30
CA ILE A 21 0.74 9.42 -4.50
C ILE A 21 0.48 8.22 -3.60
N THR A 22 0.47 7.04 -4.20
CA THR A 22 0.43 5.77 -3.48
C THR A 22 1.72 5.03 -3.79
N ALA A 23 2.44 4.64 -2.75
CA ALA A 23 3.60 3.76 -2.84
C ALA A 23 3.32 2.51 -2.02
N TYR A 24 3.61 1.34 -2.58
CA TYR A 24 3.51 0.09 -1.85
C TYR A 24 4.77 -0.12 -1.01
N VAL A 25 4.61 -0.28 0.30
CA VAL A 25 5.67 -0.63 1.23
C VAL A 25 5.26 -1.87 1.99
N GLY A 26 6.04 -2.94 1.86
CA GLY A 26 5.92 -4.12 2.70
C GLY A 26 6.57 -3.87 4.04
N ASP A 27 5.76 -3.81 5.10
CA ASP A 27 6.17 -3.47 6.47
C ASP A 27 5.14 -4.02 7.46
N ASP A 28 5.42 -3.97 8.75
CA ASP A 28 4.68 -4.71 9.78
C ASP A 28 3.21 -4.27 9.92
N HIS A 29 2.88 -3.06 9.48
CA HIS A 29 1.50 -2.53 9.49
C HIS A 29 0.52 -3.37 8.66
N GLN A 30 1.00 -4.11 7.65
CA GLN A 30 0.13 -4.85 6.74
C GLN A 30 -0.60 -6.02 7.41
N HIS A 31 0.04 -6.70 8.35
CA HIS A 31 -0.57 -7.88 8.98
C HIS A 31 -1.75 -7.52 9.90
N PRO A 32 -1.64 -6.54 10.81
CA PRO A 32 -2.79 -6.08 11.59
C PRO A 32 -3.89 -5.44 10.72
N ASP A 33 -3.52 -4.72 9.66
CA ASP A 33 -4.49 -4.14 8.71
C ASP A 33 -5.34 -5.24 8.05
N ALA A 34 -4.72 -6.33 7.62
CA ALA A 34 -5.41 -7.50 7.08
C ALA A 34 -6.34 -8.19 8.09
N LEU A 35 -6.19 -7.93 9.38
CA LEU A 35 -7.06 -8.40 10.46
C LEU A 35 -8.15 -7.40 10.85
N GLY A 36 -8.27 -6.28 10.14
CA GLY A 36 -9.25 -5.22 10.40
C GLY A 36 -8.85 -4.26 11.51
N ILE A 37 -7.57 -4.24 11.92
CA ILE A 37 -7.05 -3.28 12.88
C ILE A 37 -6.46 -2.11 12.08
N PRO A 38 -7.02 -0.88 12.16
CA PRO A 38 -6.48 0.26 11.45
C PRO A 38 -5.01 0.50 11.82
N THR A 39 -4.17 0.66 10.80
CA THR A 39 -2.73 0.87 11.00
C THR A 39 -2.23 2.14 10.32
N LEU A 40 -1.07 2.61 10.78
CA LEU A 40 -0.37 3.75 10.24
C LEU A 40 1.13 3.51 10.39
N SER A 41 1.89 3.70 9.30
CA SER A 41 3.36 3.65 9.31
C SER A 41 3.93 5.03 9.01
N PHE A 42 4.89 5.48 9.82
CA PHE A 42 5.66 6.70 9.60
C PHE A 42 7.05 6.30 9.15
N MET A 43 7.39 6.59 7.90
CA MET A 43 8.69 6.25 7.33
C MET A 43 9.14 7.29 6.31
N ASP A 44 10.45 7.39 6.11
CA ASP A 44 11.05 8.09 4.98
C ASP A 44 11.52 7.05 3.94
N PRO A 45 10.83 6.91 2.79
CA PRO A 45 11.22 5.95 1.77
C PRO A 45 12.29 6.49 0.80
N GLN A 46 12.86 7.68 1.02
CA GLN A 46 13.75 8.35 0.06
C GLN A 46 14.92 9.12 0.72
N TYR A 47 15.35 8.72 1.92
CA TYR A 47 16.45 9.40 2.59
C TYR A 47 17.79 9.26 1.82
N GLY A 48 18.50 10.39 1.66
CA GLY A 48 19.74 10.48 0.87
C GLY A 48 19.49 10.73 -0.62
N GLU A 49 20.43 10.35 -1.47
CA GLU A 49 20.21 10.40 -2.92
C GLU A 49 19.17 9.37 -3.38
N LYS A 50 18.33 9.75 -4.36
CA LYS A 50 17.31 8.85 -4.89
C LYS A 50 17.94 7.72 -5.69
N VAL A 51 17.86 6.51 -5.16
CA VAL A 51 18.31 5.28 -5.84
C VAL A 51 17.08 4.49 -6.35
N PRO A 52 16.98 4.20 -7.66
CA PRO A 52 15.86 3.44 -8.19
C PRO A 52 15.78 2.02 -7.60
N GLY A 53 14.59 1.65 -7.11
CA GLY A 53 14.33 0.30 -6.57
C GLY A 53 14.74 0.10 -5.11
N THR A 54 15.13 1.15 -4.40
CA THR A 54 15.44 1.12 -2.96
C THR A 54 14.62 2.17 -2.21
N PHE A 55 14.66 2.14 -0.88
CA PHE A 55 14.06 3.17 -0.02
C PHE A 55 15.06 4.28 0.37
N GLY A 56 15.89 4.70 -0.58
CA GLY A 56 16.94 5.69 -0.37
C GLY A 56 18.35 5.13 -0.57
N GLU A 57 19.34 6.00 -0.42
CA GLU A 57 20.75 5.70 -0.69
C GLU A 57 21.33 4.69 0.31
N TYR A 58 20.96 4.82 1.59
CA TYR A 58 21.58 4.07 2.68
C TYR A 58 20.82 2.79 3.07
N TRP A 59 19.58 2.64 2.62
CA TRP A 59 18.73 1.50 2.96
C TRP A 59 19.36 0.16 2.57
N HIS A 60 19.44 -0.78 3.52
CA HIS A 60 20.06 -2.10 3.34
C HIS A 60 21.54 -2.05 2.90
N THR A 61 22.28 -1.03 3.32
CA THR A 61 23.72 -0.91 3.10
C THR A 61 24.51 -0.97 4.42
N MET A 62 25.83 -1.11 4.33
CA MET A 62 26.71 -0.98 5.50
C MET A 62 26.87 0.47 5.98
N GLU A 63 26.38 1.44 5.19
CA GLU A 63 26.44 2.87 5.47
C GLU A 63 25.15 3.37 6.17
N ASP A 64 24.22 2.47 6.51
CA ASP A 64 23.10 2.75 7.41
C ASP A 64 23.62 2.82 8.87
N THR A 65 24.29 3.93 9.16
CA THR A 65 25.02 4.16 10.40
C THR A 65 24.40 5.30 11.22
N PRO A 66 24.65 5.38 12.54
CA PRO A 66 24.01 6.38 13.41
C PRO A 66 24.20 7.84 12.99
N ASP A 67 25.21 8.19 12.21
CA ASP A 67 25.40 9.54 11.65
C ASP A 67 24.38 9.89 10.55
N LYS A 68 23.63 8.92 10.02
CA LYS A 68 22.49 9.13 9.12
C LYS A 68 21.18 9.39 9.85
N VAL A 69 21.19 9.28 11.18
CA VAL A 69 20.00 9.50 12.02
C VAL A 69 19.91 10.97 12.41
N SER A 70 18.76 11.59 12.11
CA SER A 70 18.49 12.99 12.44
C SER A 70 17.74 13.12 13.77
N GLU A 71 18.33 13.87 14.72
CA GLU A 71 17.65 14.25 15.98
C GLU A 71 16.35 15.00 15.71
N GLU A 72 16.36 15.91 14.72
CA GLU A 72 15.19 16.69 14.34
C GLU A 72 14.06 15.78 13.86
N SER A 73 14.37 14.82 12.99
CA SER A 73 13.39 13.86 12.46
C SER A 73 12.84 12.95 13.55
N LEU A 74 13.70 12.40 14.41
CA LEU A 74 13.29 11.60 15.56
C LEU A 74 12.38 12.40 16.51
N GLY A 75 12.75 13.64 16.81
CA GLY A 75 11.94 14.53 17.64
C GLY A 75 10.60 14.85 17.00
N ALA A 76 10.55 15.07 15.69
CA ALA A 76 9.32 15.36 14.96
C ALA A 76 8.36 14.15 14.96
N VAL A 77 8.84 12.96 14.58
CA VAL A 77 8.04 11.73 14.59
C VAL A 77 7.58 11.38 16.00
N GLY A 78 8.49 11.47 16.99
CA GLY A 78 8.16 11.21 18.39
C GLY A 78 7.06 12.12 18.93
N ARG A 79 7.14 13.43 18.67
CA ARG A 79 6.09 14.40 19.06
C ARG A 79 4.78 14.14 18.33
N LEU A 80 4.82 13.75 17.06
CA LEU A 80 3.62 13.45 16.28
C LEU A 80 2.90 12.23 16.83
N VAL A 81 3.63 11.16 17.15
CA VAL A 81 3.07 9.97 17.79
C VAL A 81 2.52 10.30 19.17
N GLU A 82 3.28 11.02 20.00
CA GLU A 82 2.82 11.44 21.33
C GLU A 82 1.53 12.26 21.24
N LEU A 83 1.50 13.28 20.37
CA LEU A 83 0.34 14.15 20.21
C LEU A 83 -0.88 13.36 19.73
N GLY A 84 -0.72 12.47 18.75
CA GLY A 84 -1.82 11.66 18.23
C GLY A 84 -2.39 10.70 19.28
N LEU A 85 -1.55 10.10 20.12
CA LEU A 85 -1.99 9.27 21.24
C LEU A 85 -2.71 10.08 22.32
N ARG A 86 -2.15 11.24 22.73
CA ARG A 86 -2.73 12.08 23.79
C ARG A 86 -4.05 12.74 23.39
N SER A 87 -4.18 13.10 22.11
CA SER A 87 -5.39 13.73 21.57
C SER A 87 -6.47 12.73 21.15
N GLY A 88 -6.13 11.44 21.06
CA GLY A 88 -7.02 10.42 20.48
C GLY A 88 -7.16 10.55 18.97
N ALA A 89 -6.30 11.31 18.28
CA ALA A 89 -6.38 11.50 16.82
C ALA A 89 -6.20 10.20 16.02
N PHE A 90 -5.62 9.15 16.61
CA PHE A 90 -5.50 7.83 16.01
C PHE A 90 -6.64 6.87 16.38
N VAL A 91 -7.60 7.31 17.21
CA VAL A 91 -8.75 6.50 17.58
C VAL A 91 -9.85 6.73 16.55
N ILE A 92 -10.13 5.70 15.76
CA ILE A 92 -11.26 5.70 14.84
C ILE A 92 -12.46 5.17 15.60
N TYR A 93 -13.48 6.01 15.78
CA TYR A 93 -14.77 5.57 16.29
C TYR A 93 -15.59 5.06 15.12
N GLU A 94 -16.09 3.83 15.20
CA GLU A 94 -17.18 3.40 14.33
C GLU A 94 -18.41 4.20 14.76
N GLU A 95 -18.79 5.21 13.97
CA GLU A 95 -20.13 5.77 14.12
C GLU A 95 -21.10 4.66 13.71
N GLU A 96 -21.75 4.03 14.70
CA GLU A 96 -22.96 3.26 14.46
C GLU A 96 -23.96 4.21 13.79
N GLN A 97 -24.04 4.14 12.46
CA GLN A 97 -25.11 4.74 11.69
C GLN A 97 -26.38 3.97 12.04
N ASN A 98 -26.97 4.28 13.20
CA ASN A 98 -28.32 3.90 13.53
C ASN A 98 -29.21 4.73 12.60
N GLN A 99 -29.41 4.23 11.38
CA GLN A 99 -30.41 4.76 10.46
C GLN A 99 -31.76 4.63 11.17
N LEU A 100 -32.22 5.76 11.69
CA LEU A 100 -33.63 5.97 11.97
C LEU A 100 -34.35 5.75 10.65
N VAL A 101 -35.01 4.60 10.54
CA VAL A 101 -35.98 4.30 9.49
C VAL A 101 -37.14 5.26 9.72
N ASP A 102 -37.14 6.38 9.00
CA ASP A 102 -38.35 7.18 8.82
C ASP A 102 -39.25 6.43 7.82
N GLU A 103 -40.24 5.74 8.40
CA GLU A 103 -41.41 5.22 7.71
C GLU A 103 -42.38 6.39 7.47
N ASP A 104 -42.39 6.98 6.27
CA ASP A 104 -43.66 7.27 5.57
C ASP A 104 -43.51 7.65 4.07
N THR A 105 -44.28 6.89 3.27
CA THR A 105 -44.95 7.18 1.99
C THR A 105 -44.23 7.57 0.67
N THR A 106 -44.25 6.59 -0.24
CA THR A 106 -44.90 6.60 -1.59
C THR A 106 -43.97 6.47 -2.80
N GLY A 107 -44.09 5.33 -3.48
CA GLY A 107 -44.23 5.28 -4.94
C GLY A 107 -43.03 4.76 -5.74
N ASP A 108 -43.20 3.53 -6.25
CA ASP A 108 -42.77 3.04 -7.57
C ASP A 108 -41.27 3.07 -7.96
N GLU A 109 -40.61 1.91 -7.87
CA GLU A 109 -40.36 0.98 -8.99
C GLU A 109 -39.18 0.06 -8.62
N VAL A 110 -39.46 -1.24 -8.50
CA VAL A 110 -38.46 -2.28 -8.31
C VAL A 110 -37.90 -2.66 -9.68
N GLU A 111 -36.67 -2.23 -9.97
CA GLU A 111 -35.82 -2.93 -10.95
C GLU A 111 -34.66 -3.60 -10.22
N GLU A 112 -34.85 -4.90 -10.00
CA GLU A 112 -33.86 -5.86 -9.54
C GLU A 112 -32.93 -6.23 -10.70
N SER A 113 -31.76 -5.58 -10.80
CA SER A 113 -30.68 -6.09 -11.65
C SER A 113 -29.72 -6.91 -10.81
N ASN A 114 -30.01 -8.21 -10.74
CA ASN A 114 -29.04 -9.24 -10.45
C ASN A 114 -27.88 -9.14 -11.47
N ASP A 115 -26.66 -8.85 -11.03
CA ASP A 115 -25.48 -9.19 -11.82
C ASP A 115 -24.62 -10.22 -11.08
N ALA A 116 -24.37 -11.28 -11.81
CA ALA A 116 -23.92 -12.56 -11.34
C ALA A 116 -22.42 -12.54 -11.05
N SER A 117 -22.04 -13.29 -10.02
CA SER A 117 -20.67 -13.71 -9.80
C SER A 117 -20.18 -14.56 -10.98
N GLU A 118 -19.43 -13.93 -11.90
CA GLU A 118 -18.70 -14.64 -12.94
C GLU A 118 -17.59 -15.54 -12.32
N PRO A 119 -17.42 -16.79 -12.78
CA PRO A 119 -16.58 -17.76 -12.09
C PRO A 119 -15.08 -17.53 -12.39
N VAL A 120 -14.31 -17.30 -11.31
CA VAL A 120 -12.83 -17.20 -11.23
C VAL A 120 -12.07 -18.40 -11.86
N SER A 121 -12.76 -19.46 -12.28
CA SER A 121 -12.17 -20.70 -12.80
C SER A 121 -11.53 -20.59 -14.19
N ARG A 122 -11.97 -19.67 -15.05
CA ARG A 122 -11.40 -19.53 -16.41
C ARG A 122 -10.01 -18.87 -16.43
N SER A 123 -9.77 -17.92 -15.52
CA SER A 123 -8.47 -17.22 -15.41
C SER A 123 -7.36 -18.15 -14.91
N LEU A 124 -7.66 -18.97 -13.89
CA LEU A 124 -6.71 -19.93 -13.33
C LEU A 124 -6.32 -21.02 -14.34
N THR A 125 -7.28 -21.51 -15.13
CA THR A 125 -7.04 -22.55 -16.13
C THR A 125 -6.12 -22.08 -17.26
N GLY A 126 -6.26 -20.82 -17.70
CA GLY A 126 -5.39 -20.23 -18.71
C GLY A 126 -3.93 -20.08 -18.24
N LEU A 127 -3.73 -19.67 -16.98
CA LEU A 127 -2.41 -19.54 -16.38
C LEU A 127 -1.70 -20.89 -16.23
N VAL A 128 -2.42 -21.94 -15.83
CA VAL A 128 -1.85 -23.30 -15.70
C VAL A 128 -1.41 -23.85 -17.06
N ILE A 129 -2.19 -23.64 -18.12
CA ILE A 129 -1.83 -24.07 -19.48
C ILE A 129 -0.59 -23.31 -19.99
N LEU A 130 -0.55 -22.00 -19.79
CA LEU A 130 0.61 -21.16 -20.15
C LEU A 130 1.89 -21.60 -19.41
N ALA A 131 1.80 -21.85 -18.11
CA ALA A 131 2.92 -22.34 -17.31
C ALA A 131 3.37 -23.75 -17.75
N GLY A 132 2.44 -24.63 -18.12
CA GLY A 132 2.76 -25.96 -18.64
C GLY A 132 3.49 -25.90 -19.98
N LEU A 133 3.02 -25.08 -20.91
CA LEU A 133 3.65 -24.91 -22.23
C LEU A 133 5.06 -24.30 -22.13
N SER A 134 5.25 -23.31 -21.25
CA SER A 134 6.55 -22.68 -21.07
C SER A 134 7.57 -23.65 -20.47
N LEU A 135 7.19 -24.44 -19.46
CA LEU A 135 8.04 -25.47 -18.88
C LEU A 135 8.43 -26.53 -19.92
N PHE A 136 7.48 -26.98 -20.73
CA PHE A 136 7.74 -28.00 -21.76
C PHE A 136 8.72 -27.50 -22.83
N ALA A 137 8.61 -26.23 -23.24
CA ALA A 137 9.53 -25.62 -24.20
C ALA A 137 10.96 -25.51 -23.63
N ILE A 138 11.11 -25.11 -22.37
CA ILE A 138 12.42 -24.99 -21.70
C ILE A 138 13.09 -26.37 -21.59
N VAL A 139 12.35 -27.38 -21.12
CA VAL A 139 12.87 -28.75 -21.01
C VAL A 139 13.24 -29.32 -22.38
N GLY A 140 12.41 -29.09 -23.40
CA GLY A 140 12.70 -29.49 -24.78
C GLY A 140 13.98 -28.86 -25.34
N LEU A 141 14.23 -27.58 -25.06
CA LEU A 141 15.46 -26.89 -25.44
C LEU A 141 16.69 -27.46 -24.74
N ILE A 142 16.60 -27.78 -23.45
CA ILE A 142 17.70 -28.40 -22.70
C ILE A 142 18.05 -29.77 -23.27
N VAL A 143 17.05 -30.63 -23.53
CA VAL A 143 17.25 -31.96 -24.11
C VAL A 143 17.83 -31.87 -25.53
N PHE A 144 17.33 -30.94 -26.35
CA PHE A 144 17.85 -30.70 -27.69
C PHE A 144 19.31 -30.21 -27.68
N ALA A 145 19.63 -29.28 -26.78
CA ALA A 145 20.99 -28.77 -26.59
C ALA A 145 21.94 -29.89 -26.14
N GLU A 146 21.55 -30.73 -25.17
CA GLU A 146 22.32 -31.89 -24.75
C GLU A 146 22.57 -32.87 -25.90
N TRP A 147 21.56 -33.16 -26.71
CA TRP A 147 21.69 -34.07 -27.85
C TRP A 147 22.62 -33.53 -28.93
N LYS A 148 22.61 -32.21 -29.16
CA LYS A 148 23.50 -31.54 -30.12
C LYS A 148 24.92 -31.36 -29.59
N LEU A 149 25.12 -31.17 -28.28
CA LEU A 149 26.46 -31.02 -27.68
C LEU A 149 27.18 -32.36 -27.48
N LYS A 150 26.46 -33.48 -27.33
CA LYS A 150 27.04 -34.83 -27.21
C LYS A 150 27.43 -35.49 -28.54
N ARG A 151 27.16 -34.85 -29.68
CA ARG A 151 27.49 -35.35 -31.03
C ARG A 151 28.60 -34.52 -31.66
#